data_AF-W2T5Y0-F1
#
_entry.id   AF-W2T5Y0-F1
#
_cell.length_a   1.000
_cell.length_b   1.000
_cell.length_c   1.000
_cell.angle_alpha   90.00
_cell.angle_beta   90.00
_cell.angle_gamma   90.00
#
_symmetry.space_group_name_H-M   'P 1'
#
loop_
_entity.id
_entity.type
_entity.pdbx_description
1 polymer ?
#
loop_
_entity_poly.entity_id
_entity_poly.type
_entity_poly.pdbx_seq_one_letter_code
_entity_poly.pdbx_strand_id
1 'polypeptide(L)' 'MKVTHVIFDFDGLLVDTEPCVKIVHTKLLSRYDRVYTPEIASHVMGRKEVESISWLLKEAWRTLLLITRNNY' A
#
# COMPACT_ATOMS: atom_id res chain seq x y z
N MET A 1 15.42 -20.42 -31.78
CA MET A 1 15.77 -20.50 -30.34
C MET A 1 14.60 -21.13 -29.61
N LYS A 2 14.81 -22.15 -28.76
CA LYS A 2 13.73 -22.88 -28.07
C LYS A 2 13.81 -22.58 -26.57
N VAL A 3 12.74 -22.07 -25.99
CA VAL A 3 12.65 -21.86 -24.54
C VAL A 3 12.56 -23.22 -23.86
N THR A 4 13.38 -23.47 -22.83
CA THR A 4 13.43 -24.76 -22.12
C THR A 4 12.90 -24.67 -20.70
N HIS A 5 12.88 -23.48 -20.10
CA HIS A 5 12.46 -23.24 -18.72
C HIS A 5 11.79 -21.86 -18.63
N VAL A 6 10.83 -21.73 -17.73
CA VAL A 6 10.11 -20.49 -17.43
C VAL A 6 10.15 -20.28 -15.93
N ILE A 7 10.41 -19.04 -15.50
CA ILE A 7 10.36 -18.63 -14.10
C ILE A 7 9.09 -17.80 -13.94
N PHE A 8 8.27 -18.19 -12.98
CA PHE A 8 7.04 -17.47 -12.62
C PHE A 8 7.28 -16.70 -11.33
N ASP A 9 6.79 -15.46 -11.30
CA ASP A 9 6.66 -14.73 -10.05
C ASP A 9 5.57 -15.38 -9.19
N PHE A 10 5.74 -15.36 -7.87
CA PHE A 10 4.81 -16.02 -6.97
C PHE A 10 3.63 -15.10 -6.63
N ASP A 11 3.95 -13.93 -6.08
CA ASP A 11 2.97 -12.97 -5.57
C ASP A 11 2.28 -12.24 -6.73
N GLY A 12 0.95 -12.18 -6.72
CA GLY A 12 0.16 -11.49 -7.74
C GLY A 12 0.09 -12.20 -9.10
N LEU A 13 0.80 -13.33 -9.28
CA LEU A 13 0.73 -14.14 -10.51
C LEU A 13 0.25 -15.58 -10.22
N LEU A 14 0.99 -16.35 -9.42
CA LEU A 14 0.57 -17.70 -9.05
C LEU A 14 -0.45 -17.70 -7.91
N VAL A 15 -0.33 -16.73 -7.00
CA VAL A 15 -1.22 -16.55 -5.87
C VAL A 15 -1.69 -15.11 -5.81
N ASP A 16 -3.01 -14.91 -5.72
CA ASP A 16 -3.58 -13.58 -5.53
C ASP A 16 -3.39 -13.14 -4.07
N THR A 17 -2.29 -12.43 -3.82
CA THR A 17 -1.94 -11.87 -2.51
C THR A 17 -2.43 -10.43 -2.33
N GLU A 18 -2.97 -9.80 -3.37
CA GLU A 18 -3.47 -8.41 -3.31
C GLU A 18 -4.60 -8.20 -2.30
N PRO A 19 -5.57 -9.12 -2.11
CA PRO A 19 -6.62 -8.99 -1.10
C PRO A 19 -6.07 -8.88 0.32
N CYS A 20 -5.03 -9.65 0.65
CA CYS A 20 -4.40 -9.64 1.96
C CYS A 20 -3.75 -8.28 2.24
N VAL A 21 -2.98 -7.77 1.28
CA VAL A 21 -2.33 -6.45 1.36
C VAL A 21 -3.37 -5.34 1.52
N LYS A 22 -4.46 -5.41 0.74
CA LYS A 22 -5.57 -4.44 0.82
C LYS A 22 -6.25 -4.46 2.19
N ILE A 23 -6.52 -5.64 2.76
CA ILE A 23 -7.12 -5.77 4.10
C ILE A 23 -6.22 -5.14 5.17
N VAL A 24 -4.93 -5.43 5.13
CA VAL A 24 -3.98 -4.91 6.13
C VAL A 24 -3.86 -3.39 6.04
N HIS A 25 -3.65 -2.84 4.84
CA HIS A 25 -3.55 -1.39 4.67
C HIS A 25 -4.84 -0.65 4.99
N THR A 26 -6.00 -1.23 4.66
CA THR A 26 -7.30 -0.66 5.03
C THR A 26 -7.47 -0.61 6.54
N LYS A 27 -7.15 -1.70 7.26
CA LYS A 27 -7.19 -1.76 8.72
C LYS A 27 -6.19 -0.82 9.39
N LEU A 28 -5.05 -0.53 8.75
CA LEU A 28 -4.07 0.42 9.25
C LEU A 28 -4.57 1.85 9.11
N LEU A 29 -5.02 2.24 7.92
CA LEU A 29 -5.52 3.59 7.64
C LEU A 29 -6.80 3.92 8.40
N SER A 30 -7.67 2.94 8.65
CA SER A 30 -8.89 3.16 9.43
C SER A 30 -8.61 3.60 10.87
N ARG A 31 -7.42 3.31 11.42
CA ARG A 31 -6.99 3.80 12.75
C ARG A 31 -6.69 5.30 12.78
N TYR A 32 -6.56 5.92 11.60
CA TYR A 32 -6.27 7.34 11.43
C TYR A 32 -7.40 8.07 10.71
N ASP A 33 -8.61 7.50 10.69
CA ASP A 33 -9.78 8.01 9.96
C ASP A 33 -9.49 8.25 8.46
N ARG A 34 -8.68 7.36 7.85
CA ARG A 34 -8.34 7.40 6.43
C ARG A 34 -8.88 6.20 5.67
N VAL A 35 -9.22 6.42 4.41
CA VAL A 35 -9.69 5.40 3.47
C VAL A 35 -8.52 4.97 2.59
N TYR A 36 -8.35 3.65 2.41
CA TYR A 36 -7.41 3.12 1.44
C TYR A 36 -7.99 3.26 0.02
N THR A 37 -7.40 4.11 -0.81
CA THR A 37 -7.85 4.38 -2.18
C THR A 37 -6.94 3.71 -3.22
N PRO A 38 -7.40 3.56 -4.48
CA PRO A 38 -6.54 3.09 -5.57
C PRO A 38 -5.28 3.93 -5.80
N GLU A 39 -5.36 5.25 -5.58
CA GLU A 39 -4.19 6.14 -5.68
C GLU A 39 -3.15 5.80 -4.62
N ILE A 40 -3.58 5.59 -3.37
CA ILE A 40 -2.71 5.12 -2.30
C ILE A 40 -2.11 3.78 -2.69
N ALA A 41 -2.92 2.82 -3.16
CA ALA A 41 -2.46 1.50 -3.58
C ALA A 41 -1.35 1.55 -4.64
N SER A 42 -1.48 2.43 -5.64
CA SER A 42 -0.47 2.63 -6.68
C SER A 42 0.87 3.12 -6.13
N HIS A 43 0.87 3.89 -5.03
CA HIS A 43 2.10 4.34 -4.38
C HIS A 43 2.79 3.26 -3.56
N VAL A 44 2.04 2.25 -3.10
CA VAL A 44 2.57 1.16 -2.26
C VAL A 44 3.03 -0.04 -3.09
N MET A 45 2.48 -0.22 -4.29
CA MET A 45 2.78 -1.33 -5.18
C MET A 45 4.26 -1.34 -5.58
N GLY A 46 4.88 -2.53 -5.60
CA GLY A 46 6.27 -2.73 -6.00
C GLY A 46 7.33 -2.24 -4.99
N ARG A 47 6.93 -1.62 -3.88
CA ARG A 47 7.83 -1.25 -2.78
C ARG A 47 8.01 -2.40 -1.79
N LYS A 48 9.14 -2.38 -1.08
CA LYS A 48 9.35 -3.27 0.08
C LYS A 48 8.38 -2.90 1.20
N GLU A 49 7.87 -3.89 1.93
CA GLU A 49 6.86 -3.69 2.99
C GLU A 49 7.21 -2.58 3.99
N VAL A 50 8.45 -2.54 4.49
CA VAL A 50 8.89 -1.53 5.48
C VAL A 50 8.82 -0.11 4.89
N GLU A 51 9.20 0.04 3.62
CA GLU A 51 9.15 1.31 2.93
C GLU A 51 7.71 1.75 2.68
N SER A 52 6.87 0.82 2.23
CA SER A 52 5.44 0.96 2.04
C SER A 52 4.72 1.46 3.28
N ILE A 53 4.93 0.79 4.42
CA ILE A 53 4.32 1.16 5.71
C ILE A 53 4.81 2.54 6.17
N SER A 54 6.11 2.81 6.04
CA SER A 54 6.69 4.11 6.40
C SER A 54 6.08 5.25 5.58
N TRP A 55 5.89 5.04 4.27
CA TRP A 55 5.23 6.00 3.40
C TRP A 55 3.75 6.20 3.79
N LEU A 56 3.01 5.11 4.04
CA LEU A 56 1.60 5.15 4.42
C LEU A 56 1.37 5.94 5.72
N LEU A 57 2.23 5.73 6.72
CA LEU A 57 2.17 6.45 8.00
C LEU A 57 2.45 7.95 7.83
N LYS A 58 3.43 8.31 6.99
CA LYS A 58 3.71 9.73 6.68
C LYS A 58 2.52 10.39 6.01
N GLU A 59 1.86 9.72 5.07
CA GLU A 59 0.71 10.29 4.36
C GLU A 59 -0.50 10.44 5.29
N ALA A 60 -0.74 9.45 6.15
CA ALA A 60 -1.78 9.54 7.18
C ALA A 60 -1.56 10.75 8.11
N TRP A 61 -0.31 10.99 8.55
CA TRP A 61 0.05 12.07 9.47
C TRP A 61 0.08 13.46 8.81
N ARG A 62 0.58 13.57 7.57
CA ARG A 62 0.68 14.84 6.84
C ARG A 62 -0.68 15.52 6.72
N THR A 63 -1.71 14.74 6.43
CA THR A 63 -3.08 15.26 6.31
C THR A 63 -3.66 15.70 7.67
N LEU A 64 -3.27 15.05 8.78
CA LEU A 64 -3.70 15.46 10.12
C LEU A 64 -3.12 16.83 10.52
N LEU A 65 -1.84 17.07 10.23
CA LEU A 65 -1.17 18.35 10.50
C LEU A 65 -1.72 19.51 9.65
N LEU A 66 -2.16 19.23 8.43
CA LEU A 66 -2.77 20.24 7.56
C LEU A 66 -4.17 20.63 8.05
N ILE A 67 -4.96 19.66 8.52
CA ILE A 67 -6.28 19.93 9.10
C ILE A 67 -6.16 20.71 10.41
N THR A 68 -5.22 20.35 11.30
CA THR A 68 -5.03 21.10 12.55
C THR A 68 -4.50 22.51 12.32
N ARG A 69 -3.65 22.75 11.31
CA ARG A 69 -3.17 24.10 10.97
C ARG A 69 -4.20 25.00 10.26
N ASN A 70 -5.24 24.43 9.64
CA ASN A 70 -6.30 25.21 8.98
C ASN A 70 -7.50 25.52 9.90
N ASN A 71 -7.50 25.01 11.13
CA ASN A 71 -8.55 25.24 12.12
C ASN A 71 -8.13 26.22 13.25
N TYR A 72 -7.00 26.92 13.10
CA TYR A 72 -6.54 28.01 13.97
C TYR A 72 -6.11 29.22 13.15
#